data_AF-A0A1Z5IBR4-F1
#
_entry.id   AF-A0A1Z5IBR4-F1
#
_cell.length_a   1.000
_cell.length_b   1.000
_cell.length_c   1.000
_cell.angle_alpha   90.00
_cell.angle_beta   90.00
_cell.angle_gamma   90.00
#
_symmetry.space_group_name_H-M   'P 1'
#
loop_
_entity.id
_entity.type
_entity.pdbx_description
1 polymer ?
#
loop_
_entity_poly.entity_id
_entity_poly.type
_entity_poly.pdbx_seq_one_letter_code
_entity_poly.pdbx_strand_id
1 'polypeptide(L)'
;MRESIKQHSEKWLVIYHLIVALLAIASSVLAILMMLNIKVGLAGMVAYQVLLAFFVIDYIIRLIFTQNRKWFLINNAFDLLGILPMHPAFSLFRLARIFRMIRTHHLFWRLGISGKWTRDFHRFTYDTGFIYLFTISVVIICLSALLFSIVEHQTLSESLWWAITTATTVGYGDDSPRTAWGKLIATVLMLGGVGFIGLLTSTITDFFTDRTGQADEQQQQNEALTKQIQQLTREVSRLSKKVDQLKK
;
A
#
# COMPACT_ATOMS: atom_id res chain seq x y z
N MET A 1 5.03 31.08 -24.57
CA MET A 1 3.64 30.76 -24.98
C MET A 1 3.38 29.26 -25.21
N ARG A 2 4.32 28.47 -25.74
CA ARG A 2 4.15 27.00 -25.90
C ARG A 2 4.20 26.19 -24.58
N GLU A 3 4.87 26.68 -23.55
CA GLU A 3 4.99 25.94 -22.27
C GLU A 3 3.73 26.04 -21.39
N SER A 4 3.00 27.16 -21.39
CA SER A 4 1.76 27.27 -20.61
C SER A 4 0.60 26.44 -21.17
N ILE A 5 0.60 26.18 -22.48
CA ILE A 5 -0.38 25.28 -23.14
C ILE A 5 -0.11 23.82 -22.76
N LYS A 6 1.16 23.42 -22.66
CA LYS A 6 1.56 22.07 -22.23
C LYS A 6 1.18 21.82 -20.77
N GLN A 7 1.37 22.81 -19.90
CA GLN A 7 1.06 22.71 -18.47
C GLN A 7 -0.46 22.69 -18.18
N HIS A 8 -1.28 23.36 -19.00
CA HIS A 8 -2.75 23.27 -18.91
C HIS A 8 -3.27 21.89 -19.34
N SER A 9 -2.73 21.33 -20.43
CA SER A 9 -3.10 19.98 -20.91
C SER A 9 -2.86 18.89 -19.85
N GLU A 10 -1.79 19.01 -19.07
CA GLU A 10 -1.48 18.06 -17.99
C GLU A 10 -2.48 18.08 -16.84
N LYS A 11 -2.98 19.27 -16.45
CA LYS A 11 -3.97 19.39 -15.37
C LYS A 11 -5.33 18.78 -15.76
N TRP A 12 -5.77 18.99 -17.01
CA TRP A 12 -7.01 18.40 -17.52
C TRP A 12 -6.95 16.87 -17.61
N LEU A 13 -5.79 16.31 -17.95
CA LEU A 13 -5.59 14.86 -17.94
C LEU A 13 -5.65 14.29 -16.52
N VAL A 14 -5.07 14.96 -15.53
CA VAL A 14 -5.16 14.54 -14.12
C VAL A 14 -6.61 14.59 -13.62
N ILE A 15 -7.35 15.65 -13.94
CA ILE A 15 -8.77 15.79 -13.57
C ILE A 15 -9.60 14.67 -14.21
N TYR A 16 -9.39 14.37 -15.50
CA TYR A 16 -10.05 13.26 -16.19
C TYR A 16 -9.75 11.92 -15.51
N HIS A 17 -8.49 11.64 -15.18
CA HIS A 17 -8.13 10.41 -14.47
C HIS A 17 -8.75 10.30 -13.07
N LEU A 18 -8.83 11.41 -12.32
CA LEU A 18 -9.49 11.44 -11.02
C LEU A 18 -11.00 11.18 -11.13
N ILE A 19 -11.66 11.77 -12.11
CA ILE A 19 -13.10 11.56 -12.36
C ILE A 19 -13.36 10.10 -12.74
N VAL A 20 -12.57 9.53 -13.66
CA VAL A 20 -12.69 8.12 -14.07
C VAL A 20 -12.42 7.17 -12.89
N ALA A 21 -11.45 7.50 -12.03
CA ALA A 21 -11.15 6.72 -10.84
C ALA A 21 -12.28 6.76 -9.80
N LEU A 22 -12.88 7.94 -9.56
CA LEU A 22 -14.05 8.09 -8.70
C LEU A 22 -15.25 7.29 -9.22
N LEU A 23 -15.53 7.36 -10.53
CA LEU A 23 -16.56 6.57 -11.19
C LEU A 23 -16.30 5.07 -11.08
N ALA A 24 -15.03 4.64 -11.13
CA ALA A 24 -14.65 3.25 -11.00
C ALA A 24 -14.86 2.72 -9.58
N ILE A 25 -14.57 3.53 -8.55
CA ILE A 25 -14.88 3.20 -7.15
C ILE A 25 -16.39 3.07 -6.97
N ALA A 26 -17.17 4.07 -7.39
CA ALA A 26 -18.62 4.07 -7.27
C ALA A 26 -19.25 2.84 -7.95
N SER A 27 -18.76 2.50 -9.16
CA SER A 27 -19.17 1.29 -9.89
C SER A 27 -18.81 0.00 -9.15
N SER A 28 -17.64 -0.06 -8.50
CA SER A 28 -17.18 -1.23 -7.76
C SER A 28 -17.97 -1.43 -6.47
N VAL A 29 -18.26 -0.35 -5.73
CA VAL A 29 -19.10 -0.38 -4.52
C VAL A 29 -20.50 -0.89 -4.85
N LEU A 30 -21.11 -0.35 -5.90
CA LEU A 30 -22.47 -0.74 -6.29
C LEU A 30 -22.53 -2.20 -6.75
N ALA A 31 -21.47 -2.71 -7.37
CA ALA A 31 -21.34 -4.12 -7.70
C ALA A 31 -21.18 -5.03 -6.48
N ILE A 32 -20.45 -4.59 -5.45
CA ILE A 32 -20.31 -5.33 -4.18
C ILE A 32 -21.66 -5.38 -3.46
N LEU A 33 -22.41 -4.27 -3.42
CA LEU A 33 -23.74 -4.23 -2.82
C LEU A 33 -24.71 -5.24 -3.47
N MET A 34 -24.67 -5.35 -4.81
CA MET A 34 -25.44 -6.38 -5.52
C MET A 34 -24.96 -7.81 -5.23
N MET A 35 -23.64 -8.02 -5.08
CA MET A 35 -23.07 -9.33 -4.73
C MET A 35 -23.49 -9.79 -3.32
N LEU A 36 -23.61 -8.85 -2.37
CA LEU A 36 -24.09 -9.10 -1.02
C LEU A 36 -25.62 -9.26 -0.93
N ASN A 37 -26.31 -9.33 -2.07
CA ASN A 37 -27.76 -9.49 -2.18
C ASN A 37 -28.57 -8.42 -1.41
N ILE A 38 -27.97 -7.25 -1.16
CA ILE A 38 -28.65 -6.09 -0.59
C ILE A 38 -29.61 -5.60 -1.67
N LYS A 39 -30.86 -5.29 -1.31
CA LYS A 39 -31.87 -4.78 -2.25
C LYS A 39 -31.46 -3.41 -2.78
N VAL A 40 -30.68 -3.42 -3.85
CA VAL A 40 -30.41 -2.25 -4.67
C VAL A 40 -31.70 -2.00 -5.45
N GLY A 41 -32.41 -0.91 -5.15
CA GLY A 41 -33.65 -0.55 -5.84
C GLY A 41 -33.44 -0.41 -7.37
N LEU A 42 -34.54 -0.27 -8.12
CA LEU A 42 -34.52 -0.18 -9.58
C LEU A 42 -33.53 0.89 -10.10
N ALA A 43 -33.43 2.03 -9.40
CA ALA A 43 -32.48 3.09 -9.70
C ALA A 43 -31.01 2.62 -9.68
N GLY A 44 -30.63 1.76 -8.73
CA GLY A 44 -29.26 1.25 -8.67
C GLY A 44 -28.98 0.16 -9.72
N MET A 45 -29.99 -0.62 -10.12
CA MET A 45 -29.85 -1.54 -11.26
C MET A 45 -29.59 -0.79 -12.57
N VAL A 46 -30.37 0.28 -12.81
CA VAL A 46 -30.18 1.16 -13.97
C VAL A 46 -28.82 1.86 -13.90
N ALA A 47 -28.44 2.40 -12.74
CA ALA A 47 -27.14 3.05 -12.55
C ALA A 47 -25.97 2.08 -12.82
N TYR A 48 -26.07 0.82 -12.39
CA TYR A 48 -25.07 -0.20 -12.68
C TYR A 48 -24.88 -0.42 -14.19
N GLN A 49 -25.99 -0.56 -14.93
CA GLN A 49 -25.96 -0.78 -16.38
C GLN A 49 -25.40 0.44 -17.12
N VAL A 50 -25.80 1.65 -16.73
CA VAL A 50 -25.30 2.90 -17.31
C VAL A 50 -23.80 3.07 -17.08
N LEU A 51 -23.33 2.83 -15.85
CA LEU A 51 -21.90 2.91 -15.53
C LEU A 51 -21.09 1.85 -16.28
N LEU A 52 -21.62 0.63 -16.41
CA LEU A 52 -20.98 -0.42 -17.19
C LEU A 52 -20.87 -0.02 -18.67
N ALA A 53 -21.95 0.48 -19.26
CA ALA A 53 -21.96 0.95 -20.64
C ALA A 53 -20.95 2.08 -20.86
N PHE A 54 -20.88 3.05 -19.94
CA PHE A 54 -19.89 4.12 -19.97
C PHE A 54 -18.45 3.56 -19.99
N PHE A 55 -18.13 2.61 -19.10
CA PHE A 55 -16.79 2.01 -19.05
C PHE A 55 -16.45 1.17 -20.28
N VAL A 56 -17.43 0.51 -20.90
CA VAL A 56 -17.24 -0.20 -22.17
C VAL A 56 -16.88 0.78 -23.28
N ILE A 57 -17.64 1.86 -23.41
CA ILE A 57 -17.41 2.88 -24.45
C ILE A 57 -16.04 3.52 -24.26
N ASP A 58 -15.72 3.92 -23.03
CA ASP A 58 -14.44 4.51 -22.64
C ASP A 58 -13.26 3.57 -22.95
N TYR A 59 -13.42 2.26 -22.73
CA TYR A 59 -12.42 1.25 -23.10
C TYR A 59 -12.26 1.10 -24.63
N ILE A 60 -13.37 1.07 -25.38
CA ILE A 60 -13.36 0.96 -26.84
C ILE A 60 -12.70 2.19 -27.47
N ILE A 61 -13.01 3.40 -26.99
CA ILE A 61 -12.37 4.63 -27.47
C ILE A 61 -10.84 4.54 -27.26
N ARG A 62 -10.38 4.15 -26.06
CA ARG A 62 -8.94 3.97 -25.81
C ARG A 62 -8.31 2.88 -26.68
N LEU A 63 -9.03 1.80 -26.96
CA LEU A 63 -8.56 0.73 -27.84
C LEU A 63 -8.38 1.21 -29.28
N ILE A 64 -9.27 2.06 -29.79
CA ILE A 64 -9.22 2.61 -31.15
C ILE A 64 -8.08 3.62 -31.31
N PHE A 65 -7.88 4.49 -30.32
CA PHE A 65 -6.87 5.56 -30.37
C PHE A 65 -5.44 5.09 -30.08
N THR A 66 -5.23 3.85 -29.61
CA THR A 66 -3.88 3.34 -29.31
C THR A 66 -3.23 2.68 -30.53
N GLN A 67 -2.02 3.10 -30.89
CA GLN A 67 -1.29 2.62 -32.07
C GLN A 67 -0.98 1.10 -32.05
N ASN A 68 -0.78 0.50 -30.87
CA ASN A 68 -0.47 -0.93 -30.71
C ASN A 68 -1.55 -1.71 -29.95
N ARG A 69 -2.58 -2.17 -30.67
CA ARG A 69 -3.77 -2.85 -30.11
C ARG A 69 -3.45 -4.08 -29.26
N LYS A 70 -2.50 -4.92 -29.68
CA LYS A 70 -2.13 -6.15 -28.96
C LYS A 70 -1.44 -5.85 -27.62
N TRP A 71 -0.51 -4.91 -27.61
CA TRP A 71 0.16 -4.48 -26.39
C TRP A 71 -0.81 -3.78 -25.44
N PHE A 72 -1.76 -3.01 -25.98
CA PHE A 72 -2.84 -2.40 -25.20
C PHE A 72 -3.75 -3.44 -24.54
N LEU A 73 -4.14 -4.52 -25.22
CA LEU A 73 -4.98 -5.57 -24.65
C LEU A 73 -4.29 -6.32 -23.51
N ILE A 74 -3.02 -6.71 -23.68
CA ILE A 74 -2.24 -7.40 -22.64
C ILE A 74 -2.09 -6.50 -21.40
N ASN A 75 -1.81 -5.22 -21.64
CA ASN A 75 -1.62 -4.26 -20.56
C ASN A 75 -2.91 -3.83 -19.87
N ASN A 76 -4.02 -3.78 -20.59
CA ASN A 76 -5.34 -3.45 -20.04
C ASN A 76 -6.21 -4.70 -19.88
N ALA A 77 -5.58 -5.85 -19.61
CA ALA A 77 -6.27 -7.12 -19.39
C ALA A 77 -7.21 -7.02 -18.18
N PHE A 78 -6.83 -6.31 -17.12
CA PHE A 78 -7.69 -6.10 -15.94
C PHE A 78 -8.94 -5.25 -16.24
N ASP A 79 -8.85 -4.28 -17.16
CA ASP A 79 -10.01 -3.50 -17.61
C ASP A 79 -10.98 -4.38 -18.39
N LEU A 80 -10.43 -5.22 -19.27
CA LEU A 80 -11.20 -6.17 -20.06
C LEU A 80 -11.89 -7.23 -19.18
N LEU A 81 -11.15 -7.79 -18.22
CA LEU A 81 -11.68 -8.73 -17.21
C LEU A 81 -12.77 -8.08 -16.37
N GLY A 82 -12.61 -6.81 -16.02
CA GLY A 82 -13.61 -6.06 -15.28
C GLY A 82 -14.88 -5.75 -16.10
N ILE A 83 -14.82 -5.73 -17.43
CA ILE A 83 -15.95 -5.44 -18.32
C ILE A 83 -16.79 -6.70 -18.60
N LEU A 84 -16.18 -7.88 -18.56
CA LEU A 84 -16.84 -9.15 -18.88
C LEU A 84 -18.05 -9.44 -17.96
N PRO A 85 -19.27 -9.53 -18.51
CA PRO A 85 -20.46 -9.98 -17.78
C PRO A 85 -20.50 -11.51 -17.78
N MET A 86 -19.46 -12.16 -17.25
CA MET A 86 -19.48 -13.61 -17.08
C MET A 86 -19.97 -13.93 -15.67
N HIS A 87 -20.85 -14.92 -15.58
CA HIS A 87 -21.38 -15.66 -14.42
C HIS A 87 -21.02 -15.17 -12.99
N PRO A 88 -21.95 -15.14 -12.00
CA PRO A 88 -21.70 -14.70 -10.62
C PRO A 88 -20.44 -15.27 -9.94
N ALA A 89 -20.01 -16.47 -10.32
CA ALA A 89 -18.77 -17.11 -9.85
C ALA A 89 -17.48 -16.31 -10.20
N PHE A 90 -17.52 -15.46 -11.22
CA PHE A 90 -16.41 -14.59 -11.65
C PHE A 90 -16.52 -13.16 -11.11
N SER A 91 -17.41 -12.92 -10.15
CA SER A 91 -17.59 -11.62 -9.49
C SER A 91 -16.32 -11.06 -8.85
N LEU A 92 -15.39 -11.92 -8.41
CA LEU A 92 -14.08 -11.51 -7.90
C LEU A 92 -13.23 -10.78 -8.96
N PHE A 93 -13.35 -11.14 -10.24
CA PHE A 93 -12.67 -10.41 -11.33
C PHE A 93 -13.23 -9.00 -11.53
N ARG A 94 -14.41 -8.69 -10.98
CA ARG A 94 -14.95 -7.33 -10.95
C ARG A 94 -14.17 -6.42 -10.00
N LEU A 95 -13.54 -6.97 -8.95
CA LEU A 95 -12.60 -6.24 -8.08
C LEU A 95 -11.29 -5.91 -8.79
N ALA A 96 -10.96 -6.59 -9.91
CA ALA A 96 -9.86 -6.20 -10.79
C ALA A 96 -10.02 -4.76 -11.33
N ARG A 97 -11.23 -4.18 -11.30
CA ARG A 97 -11.48 -2.76 -11.58
C ARG A 97 -10.79 -1.83 -10.58
N ILE A 98 -10.59 -2.25 -9.34
CA ILE A 98 -9.87 -1.47 -8.31
C ILE A 98 -8.38 -1.43 -8.64
N PHE A 99 -7.83 -2.52 -9.20
CA PHE A 99 -6.45 -2.58 -9.68
C PHE A 99 -6.15 -1.58 -10.82
N ARG A 100 -7.18 -1.01 -11.46
CA ARG A 100 -7.01 0.15 -12.35
C ARG A 100 -6.37 1.34 -11.64
N MET A 101 -6.75 1.60 -10.39
CA MET A 101 -6.19 2.70 -9.60
C MET A 101 -4.71 2.46 -9.28
N ILE A 102 -4.35 1.20 -9.01
CA ILE A 102 -2.96 0.77 -8.81
C ILE A 102 -2.15 1.00 -10.09
N ARG A 103 -2.75 0.77 -11.26
CA ARG A 103 -2.12 1.00 -12.58
C ARG A 103 -2.04 2.48 -12.96
N THR A 104 -2.88 3.36 -12.43
CA THR A 104 -2.65 4.83 -12.43
C THR A 104 -1.49 5.21 -11.50
N HIS A 105 -0.49 4.34 -11.37
CA HIS A 105 0.79 4.51 -10.70
C HIS A 105 1.55 5.75 -11.19
N HIS A 106 1.20 6.31 -12.35
CA HIS A 106 1.73 7.57 -12.84
C HIS A 106 1.26 8.79 -12.00
N LEU A 107 0.15 8.67 -11.27
CA LEU A 107 -0.31 9.67 -10.30
C LEU A 107 0.56 9.63 -9.04
N PHE A 108 0.87 8.44 -8.53
CA PHE A 108 1.86 8.24 -7.45
C PHE A 108 3.27 8.72 -7.86
N TRP A 109 3.63 8.61 -9.13
CA TRP A 109 4.91 9.09 -9.67
C TRP A 109 4.94 10.63 -9.82
N ARG A 110 3.85 11.25 -10.30
CA ARG A 110 3.71 12.72 -10.41
C ARG A 110 3.56 13.43 -9.06
N LEU A 111 3.08 12.74 -8.02
CA LEU A 111 3.04 13.24 -6.65
C LEU A 111 4.40 13.18 -5.94
N GLY A 112 5.46 12.68 -6.60
CA GLY A 112 6.83 12.66 -6.04
C GLY A 112 7.05 11.59 -4.95
N ILE A 113 6.11 10.66 -4.79
CA ILE A 113 6.11 9.67 -3.69
C ILE A 113 6.94 8.42 -4.04
N SER A 114 7.12 8.13 -5.34
CA SER A 114 7.66 6.84 -5.81
C SER A 114 9.12 6.54 -5.44
N GLY A 115 9.99 7.54 -5.35
CA GLY A 115 11.42 7.28 -5.08
C GLY A 115 11.73 7.10 -3.59
N LYS A 116 10.94 7.76 -2.73
CA LYS A 116 11.07 7.66 -1.28
C LYS A 116 10.43 6.37 -0.76
N TRP A 117 9.22 6.05 -1.21
CA TRP A 117 8.48 4.88 -0.72
C TRP A 117 9.15 3.53 -1.00
N THR A 118 9.71 3.32 -2.19
CA THR A 118 10.38 2.04 -2.50
C THR A 118 11.65 1.85 -1.68
N ARG A 119 12.43 2.92 -1.48
CA ARG A 119 13.64 2.88 -0.65
C ARG A 119 13.30 2.72 0.83
N ASP A 120 12.26 3.41 1.28
CA ASP A 120 11.75 3.35 2.64
C ASP A 120 11.17 1.98 2.97
N PHE A 121 10.43 1.36 2.05
CA PHE A 121 9.91 0.00 2.18
C PHE A 121 11.04 -1.05 2.13
N HIS A 122 12.03 -0.87 1.26
CA HIS A 122 13.19 -1.77 1.21
C HIS A 122 14.01 -1.69 2.50
N ARG A 123 14.25 -0.48 3.02
CA ARG A 123 14.89 -0.28 4.33
C ARG A 123 14.05 -0.90 5.45
N PHE A 124 12.75 -0.64 5.49
CA PHE A 124 11.84 -1.24 6.49
C PHE A 124 11.84 -2.79 6.46
N THR A 125 11.89 -3.37 5.26
CA THR A 125 11.81 -4.82 5.09
C THR A 125 13.13 -5.51 5.44
N TYR A 126 14.27 -4.93 5.03
CA TYR A 126 15.59 -5.57 5.10
C TYR A 126 16.50 -5.04 6.20
N ASP A 127 16.48 -3.74 6.53
CA ASP A 127 17.37 -3.15 7.53
C ASP A 127 16.85 -3.39 8.96
N THR A 128 15.52 -3.44 9.14
CA THR A 128 14.86 -3.57 10.45
C THR A 128 14.64 -5.02 10.91
N GLY A 129 15.10 -6.02 10.14
CA GLY A 129 14.91 -7.43 10.47
C GLY A 129 13.48 -7.97 10.31
N PHE A 130 12.55 -7.14 9.81
CA PHE A 130 11.15 -7.50 9.60
C PHE A 130 10.96 -8.77 8.77
N ILE A 131 11.75 -8.94 7.71
CA ILE A 131 11.67 -10.13 6.84
C ILE A 131 11.97 -11.43 7.61
N TYR A 132 12.93 -11.40 8.56
CA TYR A 132 13.27 -12.56 9.37
C TYR A 132 12.14 -12.87 10.35
N LEU A 133 11.59 -11.85 11.01
CA LEU A 133 10.44 -12.01 11.91
C LEU A 133 9.22 -12.57 11.19
N PHE A 134 8.89 -12.01 10.02
CA PHE A 134 7.78 -12.47 9.21
C PHE A 134 7.97 -13.93 8.75
N THR A 135 9.17 -14.28 8.30
CA THR A 135 9.48 -15.65 7.87
C THR A 135 9.36 -16.64 9.04
N ILE A 136 9.91 -16.29 10.22
CA ILE A 136 9.81 -17.13 11.41
C ILE A 136 8.35 -17.30 11.83
N SER A 137 7.54 -16.23 11.83
CA SER A 137 6.13 -16.32 12.17
C SER A 137 5.34 -17.21 11.20
N VAL A 138 5.59 -17.12 9.90
CA VAL A 138 4.97 -18.01 8.90
C VAL A 138 5.36 -19.46 9.17
N VAL A 139 6.65 -19.73 9.44
CA VAL A 139 7.13 -21.08 9.76
C VAL A 139 6.47 -21.62 11.03
N ILE A 140 6.36 -20.81 12.10
CA ILE A 140 5.70 -21.20 13.35
C ILE A 140 4.22 -21.51 13.10
N ILE A 141 3.49 -20.67 12.36
CA ILE A 141 2.07 -20.90 12.05
C ILE A 141 1.89 -22.20 11.27
N CYS A 142 2.67 -22.41 10.21
CA CYS A 142 2.58 -23.64 9.41
C CYS A 142 2.95 -24.89 10.23
N LEU A 143 4.00 -24.82 11.04
CA LEU A 143 4.42 -25.93 11.89
C LEU A 143 3.38 -26.25 12.97
N SER A 144 2.84 -25.23 13.64
CA SER A 144 1.78 -25.41 14.62
C SER A 144 0.51 -25.99 14.00
N ALA A 145 0.12 -25.56 12.80
CA ALA A 145 -1.01 -26.15 12.08
C ALA A 145 -0.79 -27.62 11.75
N LEU A 146 0.41 -28.01 11.28
CA LEU A 146 0.74 -29.40 10.99
C LEU A 146 0.71 -30.27 12.24
N LEU A 147 1.34 -29.82 13.33
CA LEU A 147 1.36 -30.56 14.59
C LEU A 147 -0.04 -30.67 15.21
N PHE A 148 -0.84 -29.61 15.15
CA PHE A 148 -2.21 -29.60 15.64
C PHE A 148 -3.10 -30.56 14.85
N SER A 149 -2.98 -30.61 13.52
CA SER A 149 -3.72 -31.56 12.66
C SER A 149 -3.43 -33.01 13.04
N ILE A 150 -2.16 -33.34 13.32
CA ILE A 150 -1.76 -34.70 13.71
C ILE A 150 -2.31 -35.06 15.10
N VAL A 151 -2.18 -34.16 16.06
CA VAL A 151 -2.49 -34.41 17.48
C VAL A 151 -4.00 -34.40 17.76
N GLU A 152 -4.75 -33.51 17.10
CA GLU A 152 -6.20 -33.37 17.28
C GLU A 152 -7.00 -34.12 16.19
N HIS A 153 -6.32 -34.82 15.28
CA HIS A 153 -6.92 -35.58 14.17
C HIS A 153 -7.87 -34.75 13.29
N GLN A 154 -7.55 -33.47 13.10
CA GLN A 154 -8.30 -32.54 12.24
C GLN A 154 -7.68 -32.42 10.84
N THR A 155 -8.46 -31.91 9.88
CA THR A 155 -7.91 -31.63 8.55
C THR A 155 -6.88 -30.50 8.61
N LEU A 156 -5.91 -30.52 7.69
CA LEU A 156 -4.88 -29.48 7.64
C LEU A 156 -5.48 -28.08 7.42
N SER A 157 -6.57 -27.98 6.67
CA SER A 157 -7.29 -26.72 6.43
C SER A 157 -7.87 -26.13 7.72
N GLU A 158 -8.53 -26.95 8.55
CA GLU A 158 -9.10 -26.52 9.84
C GLU A 158 -7.98 -26.12 10.82
N SER A 159 -6.91 -26.93 10.86
CA SER A 159 -5.77 -26.64 11.72
C SER A 159 -5.01 -25.38 11.31
N LEU A 160 -4.93 -25.08 10.01
CA LEU A 160 -4.34 -23.85 9.50
C LEU A 160 -5.20 -22.63 9.83
N TRP A 161 -6.52 -22.75 9.68
CA TRP A 161 -7.48 -21.71 10.11
C TRP A 161 -7.34 -21.41 11.60
N TRP A 162 -7.31 -22.45 12.43
CA TRP A 162 -7.08 -22.34 13.87
C TRP A 162 -5.74 -21.67 14.18
N ALA A 163 -4.67 -22.08 13.51
CA ALA A 163 -3.34 -21.53 13.77
C ALA A 163 -3.24 -20.04 13.39
N ILE A 164 -3.83 -19.64 12.26
CA ILE A 164 -3.86 -18.24 11.84
C ILE A 164 -4.66 -17.41 12.84
N THR A 165 -5.89 -17.81 13.15
CA THR A 165 -6.78 -17.05 14.05
C THR A 165 -6.22 -16.94 15.47
N THR A 166 -5.53 -17.97 15.95
CA THR A 166 -4.83 -17.98 17.25
C THR A 166 -3.59 -17.07 17.22
N ALA A 167 -2.74 -17.18 16.20
CA ALA A 167 -1.52 -16.37 16.08
C ALA A 167 -1.83 -14.87 15.91
N THR A 168 -2.92 -14.53 15.22
CA THR A 168 -3.37 -13.14 15.06
C THR A 168 -4.19 -12.64 16.25
N THR A 169 -4.32 -13.42 17.32
CA THR A 169 -5.08 -13.08 18.54
C THR A 169 -6.59 -12.85 18.32
N VAL A 170 -7.14 -13.30 17.18
CA VAL A 170 -8.58 -13.17 16.89
C VAL A 170 -9.38 -14.20 17.67
N GLY A 171 -8.95 -15.46 17.63
CA GLY A 171 -9.48 -16.55 18.48
C GLY A 171 -11.00 -16.67 18.49
N TYR A 172 -11.63 -16.99 17.36
CA TYR A 172 -13.09 -17.16 17.27
C TYR A 172 -13.65 -18.22 18.24
N GLY A 173 -12.82 -19.21 18.61
CA GLY A 173 -13.19 -20.26 19.56
C GLY A 173 -14.04 -21.37 18.96
N ASP A 174 -14.15 -21.40 17.62
CA ASP A 174 -14.76 -22.46 16.83
C ASP A 174 -13.95 -23.77 16.90
N ASP A 175 -12.62 -23.67 16.84
CA ASP A 175 -11.70 -24.77 17.07
C ASP A 175 -10.78 -24.51 18.28
N SER A 176 -10.59 -25.53 19.12
CA SER A 176 -9.76 -25.43 20.32
C SER A 176 -9.08 -26.77 20.67
N PRO A 177 -7.86 -26.73 21.23
CA PRO A 177 -7.12 -27.92 21.61
C PRO A 177 -7.84 -28.71 22.70
N ARG A 178 -8.14 -29.98 22.44
CA ARG A 178 -8.78 -30.88 23.41
C ARG A 178 -7.74 -31.70 24.16
N THR A 179 -6.65 -32.05 23.50
CA THR A 179 -5.56 -32.88 24.05
C THR A 179 -4.54 -32.05 24.84
N ALA A 180 -3.80 -32.70 25.74
CA ALA A 180 -2.72 -32.06 26.47
C ALA A 180 -1.60 -31.55 25.54
N TRP A 181 -1.27 -32.32 24.50
CA TRP A 181 -0.27 -31.96 23.50
C TRP A 181 -0.74 -30.79 22.61
N GLY A 182 -2.02 -30.78 22.22
CA GLY A 182 -2.62 -29.66 21.49
C GLY A 182 -2.56 -28.36 22.29
N LYS A 183 -2.80 -28.42 23.61
CA LYS A 183 -2.68 -27.24 24.49
C LYS A 183 -1.24 -26.73 24.59
N LEU A 184 -0.25 -27.61 24.58
CA LEU A 184 1.16 -27.22 24.58
C LEU A 184 1.51 -26.51 23.27
N ILE A 185 1.12 -27.07 22.13
CA ILE A 185 1.32 -26.45 20.80
C ILE A 185 0.63 -25.08 20.73
N ALA A 186 -0.61 -24.99 21.20
CA ALA A 186 -1.36 -23.74 21.28
C ALA A 186 -0.65 -22.68 22.11
N THR A 187 -0.10 -23.05 23.27
CA THR A 187 0.62 -22.13 24.16
C THR A 187 1.84 -21.53 23.47
N VAL A 188 2.64 -22.38 22.79
CA VAL A 188 3.82 -21.91 22.03
C VAL A 188 3.40 -20.98 20.89
N LEU A 189 2.34 -21.33 20.16
CA LEU A 189 1.80 -20.50 19.08
C LEU A 189 1.32 -19.13 19.59
N MET A 190 0.60 -19.10 20.72
CA MET A 190 0.11 -17.86 21.33
C MET A 190 1.26 -16.94 21.74
N LEU A 191 2.31 -17.48 22.38
CA LEU A 191 3.51 -16.71 22.72
C LEU A 191 4.20 -16.16 21.47
N GLY A 192 4.31 -16.96 20.41
CA GLY A 192 4.85 -16.54 19.13
C GLY A 192 4.03 -15.43 18.45
N GLY A 193 2.70 -15.54 18.47
CA GLY A 193 1.79 -14.56 17.89
C GLY A 193 1.85 -13.20 18.61
N VAL A 194 1.77 -13.20 19.94
CA VAL A 194 1.89 -11.97 20.74
C VAL A 194 3.28 -11.36 20.59
N GLY A 195 4.33 -12.18 20.61
CA GLY A 195 5.70 -11.73 20.37
C GLY A 195 5.88 -11.06 19.01
N PHE A 196 5.29 -11.63 17.95
CA PHE A 196 5.33 -11.05 16.62
C PHE A 196 4.64 -9.68 16.56
N ILE A 197 3.44 -9.53 17.13
CA ILE A 197 2.72 -8.25 17.16
C ILE A 197 3.52 -7.19 17.94
N GLY A 198 4.12 -7.56 19.07
CA GLY A 198 4.97 -6.67 19.87
C GLY A 198 6.20 -6.19 19.10
N LEU A 199 6.93 -7.11 18.46
CA LEU A 199 8.11 -6.78 17.67
C LEU A 199 7.77 -5.95 16.42
N LEU A 200 6.65 -6.25 15.76
CA LEU A 200 6.15 -5.49 14.64
C LEU A 200 5.84 -4.04 15.06
N THR A 201 5.22 -3.86 16.22
CA THR A 201 4.95 -2.53 16.79
C THR A 201 6.24 -1.78 17.14
N SER A 202 7.23 -2.46 17.72
CA SER A 202 8.56 -1.88 18.00
C SER A 202 9.23 -1.44 16.71
N THR A 203 9.27 -2.31 15.71
CA THR A 203 9.92 -2.05 14.42
C THR A 203 9.32 -0.83 13.73
N ILE A 204 7.99 -0.68 13.78
CA ILE A 204 7.31 0.50 13.26
C ILE A 204 7.71 1.74 14.06
N THR A 205 7.69 1.65 15.40
CA THR A 205 8.09 2.76 16.29
C THR A 205 9.52 3.22 16.02
N ASP A 206 10.46 2.29 15.90
CA ASP A 206 11.87 2.56 15.63
C ASP A 206 12.04 3.24 14.26
N PHE A 207 11.34 2.75 13.24
CA PHE A 207 11.36 3.34 11.91
C PHE A 207 10.86 4.80 11.87
N PHE A 208 9.88 5.15 12.69
CA PHE A 208 9.41 6.53 12.81
C PHE A 208 10.35 7.38 13.67
N THR A 209 10.89 6.81 14.76
CA THR A 209 11.79 7.51 15.70
C THR A 209 13.13 7.87 15.04
N ASP A 210 13.70 6.98 14.24
CA ASP A 210 14.93 7.23 13.47
C ASP A 210 14.80 8.43 12.53
N ARG A 211 13.61 8.66 11.96
CA ARG A 211 13.37 9.81 11.06
C ARG A 211 13.30 11.12 11.82
N THR A 212 12.67 11.12 12.99
CA THR A 212 12.63 12.31 13.85
C THR A 212 14.02 12.65 14.36
N GLY A 213 14.80 11.65 14.80
CA GLY A 213 16.19 11.87 15.24
C GLY A 213 17.08 12.44 14.14
N GLN A 214 17.02 11.90 12.92
CA GLN A 214 17.81 12.42 11.79
C GLN A 214 17.41 13.85 11.38
N ALA A 215 16.12 14.19 11.48
CA ALA A 215 15.65 15.54 11.21
C ALA A 215 16.18 16.55 12.26
N ASP A 216 16.17 16.16 13.53
CA ASP A 216 16.69 16.99 14.62
C ASP A 216 18.22 17.19 14.53
N GLU A 217 18.98 16.13 14.21
CA GLU A 217 20.42 16.22 13.99
C GLU A 217 20.79 17.13 12.81
N GLN A 218 20.06 17.04 11.69
CA GLN A 218 20.26 17.92 10.54
C GLN A 218 19.92 19.37 10.87
N GLN A 219 18.88 19.60 11.66
CA GLN A 219 18.52 20.95 12.10
C GLN A 219 19.61 21.54 13.00
N GLN A 220 20.14 20.78 13.95
CA GLN A 220 21.25 21.21 14.80
C GLN A 220 22.52 21.51 14.00
N GLN A 221 22.85 20.68 13.00
CA GLN A 221 23.99 20.95 12.11
C GLN A 221 23.79 22.23 11.30
N ASN A 222 22.60 22.45 10.74
CA ASN A 222 22.29 23.67 9.98
C ASN A 222 22.36 24.93 10.85
N GLU A 223 21.92 24.85 12.10
CA GLU A 223 22.07 25.95 13.07
C GLU A 223 23.54 26.22 13.41
N ALA A 224 24.35 25.17 13.61
CA ALA A 224 25.78 25.31 13.87
C ALA A 224 26.53 25.92 12.67
N LEU A 225 26.23 25.46 11.45
CA LEU A 225 26.75 26.03 10.20
C LEU A 225 26.37 27.51 10.06
N THR A 226 25.12 27.86 10.37
CA THR A 226 24.64 29.25 10.31
C THR A 226 25.41 30.14 11.29
N LYS A 227 25.69 29.66 12.51
CA LYS A 227 26.53 30.37 13.49
C LYS A 227 27.95 30.57 12.99
N GLN A 228 28.57 29.55 12.38
CA GLN A 228 29.90 29.67 11.80
C GLN A 228 29.95 30.70 10.65
N ILE A 229 28.97 30.68 9.75
CA ILE A 229 28.86 31.67 8.65
C ILE A 229 28.77 33.09 9.20
N GLN A 230 27.97 33.32 10.25
CA GLN A 230 27.88 34.64 10.89
C GLN A 230 29.21 35.06 11.51
N GLN A 231 29.95 34.13 12.13
CA GLN A 231 31.23 34.41 12.76
C GLN A 231 32.31 34.77 11.72
N LEU A 232 32.42 34.00 10.64
CA LEU A 232 33.29 34.32 9.49
C LEU A 232 32.93 35.68 8.87
N THR A 233 31.65 35.97 8.69
CA THR A 233 31.20 37.27 8.13
C THR A 233 31.64 38.44 9.01
N ARG A 234 31.57 38.29 10.34
CA ARG A 234 32.08 39.30 11.29
C ARG A 234 33.59 39.47 11.20
N GLU A 235 34.35 38.38 11.09
CA GLU A 235 35.81 38.45 10.95
C GLU A 235 36.24 39.11 9.65
N VAL A 236 35.63 38.74 8.52
CA VAL A 236 35.90 39.36 7.21
C VAL A 236 35.59 40.86 7.26
N SER A 237 34.47 41.26 7.86
CA SER A 237 34.13 42.68 8.04
C SER A 237 35.15 43.41 8.91
N ARG A 238 35.63 42.78 9.99
CA ARG A 238 36.66 43.34 10.87
C ARG A 238 38.00 43.50 10.16
N LEU A 239 38.41 42.51 9.36
CA LEU A 239 39.64 42.56 8.57
C LEU A 239 39.57 43.62 7.47
N SER A 240 38.45 43.70 6.75
CA SER A 240 38.21 44.75 5.75
C SER A 240 38.38 46.15 6.35
N LYS A 241 37.78 46.41 7.53
CA LYS A 241 37.93 47.69 8.23
C LYS A 241 39.39 48.01 8.60
N LYS A 242 40.16 47.00 9.02
CA LYS A 242 41.60 47.19 9.33
C LYS A 242 42.42 47.52 8.08
N VAL A 243 42.14 46.86 6.96
CA VAL A 243 42.81 47.14 5.68
C VAL A 243 42.52 48.56 5.21
N ASP A 244 41.27 49.03 5.33
CA ASP A 244 40.90 50.41 4.97
C ASP A 244 41.60 51.45 5.87
N GLN A 245 41.82 51.13 7.14
CA GLN A 245 42.57 52.00 8.07
C GLN A 245 44.06 52.09 7.73
N LEU A 246 44.68 51.01 7.24
CA LEU A 246 46.10 50.98 6.88
C LEU A 246 46.41 51.64 5.52
N LYS A 247 45.39 51.86 4.68
CA LYS A 247 45.53 52.56 3.39
C LYS A 247 45.38 54.09 3.49
N LYS A 248 45.05 54.63 4.66
CA LYS A 248 45.03 56.07 4.94
C LYS A 248 46.32 56.50 5.62
#